data_AF-A0A350QP72-F1
#
_entry.id   AF-A0A350QP72-F1
#
_cell.length_a   1.000
_cell.length_b   1.000
_cell.length_c   1.000
_cell.angle_alpha   90.00
_cell.angle_beta   90.00
_cell.angle_gamma   90.00
#
_symmetry.space_group_name_H-M   'P 1'
#
loop_
_entity.id
_entity.type
_entity.pdbx_description
1 polymer ?
#
loop_
_entity_poly.entity_id
_entity_poly.type
_entity_poly.pdbx_seq_one_letter_code
_entity_poly.pdbx_strand_id
1 'polypeptide(L)'
;MIISDVHLLRTPKAGVEMLSSVFEGCDHLIVNGDLVEYNKNDLGDDARRVVEEMHNLAERTGTRLSLLAGNHDHDISSERAITFADRRIVVTHGDAFHTMIAPWARHAKLIREAWTDTRRSQNTNDDEETIENRFDATRQASIAEWRAEERTGVYTNWRTMLTRPRVIWRVLRYWRESPELARRFMTRFYPEATHAITGHSHRQSIDRRRVPTVINTGACTFP
;
A
#
# COMPACT_ATOMS: atom_id res chain seq x y z
N MET A 1 16.25 -4.72 -3.68
CA MET A 1 15.13 -4.54 -4.61
C MET A 1 13.90 -4.08 -3.84
N ILE A 2 13.07 -3.20 -4.41
CA ILE A 2 11.79 -2.77 -3.81
C ILE A 2 10.68 -2.98 -4.84
N ILE A 3 9.63 -3.69 -4.47
CA ILE A 3 8.43 -3.92 -5.28
C ILE A 3 7.18 -3.60 -4.47
N SER A 4 6.03 -3.39 -5.10
CA SER A 4 4.73 -3.18 -4.46
C SER A 4 3.60 -3.70 -5.34
N ASP A 5 2.39 -3.77 -4.80
CA ASP A 5 1.16 -3.99 -5.58
C ASP A 5 1.28 -5.25 -6.46
N VAL A 6 1.76 -6.34 -5.85
CA VAL A 6 1.92 -7.64 -6.51
C VAL A 6 0.57 -8.32 -6.64
N HIS A 7 -0.28 -8.20 -5.61
CA HIS A 7 -1.64 -8.75 -5.58
C HIS A 7 -1.68 -10.24 -5.95
N LEU A 8 -0.83 -11.06 -5.34
CA LEU A 8 -0.88 -12.52 -5.45
C LEU A 8 -2.28 -13.02 -5.04
N LEU A 9 -2.69 -14.15 -5.62
CA LEU A 9 -4.04 -14.72 -5.49
C LEU A 9 -5.17 -13.92 -6.17
N ARG A 10 -4.89 -12.75 -6.75
CA ARG A 10 -5.88 -12.02 -7.57
C ARG A 10 -6.30 -12.80 -8.82
N THR A 11 -5.43 -13.66 -9.33
CA THR A 11 -5.73 -14.60 -10.42
C THR A 11 -5.18 -15.98 -10.07
N PRO A 12 -5.78 -17.09 -10.56
CA PRO A 12 -5.32 -18.46 -10.26
C PRO A 12 -3.88 -18.77 -10.69
N LYS A 13 -3.29 -17.94 -11.56
CA LYS A 13 -1.93 -18.12 -12.07
C LYS A 13 -0.88 -17.29 -11.31
N ALA A 14 -1.31 -16.42 -10.40
CA ALA A 14 -0.43 -15.52 -9.66
C ALA A 14 0.05 -16.20 -8.37
N GLY A 15 1.14 -16.96 -8.45
CA GLY A 15 1.81 -17.61 -7.31
C GLY A 15 3.20 -17.04 -7.02
N VAL A 16 3.78 -17.42 -5.88
CA VAL A 16 5.08 -16.91 -5.40
C VAL A 16 6.23 -17.19 -6.37
N GLU A 17 6.16 -18.32 -7.10
CA GLU A 17 7.19 -18.73 -8.06
C GLU A 17 7.46 -17.69 -9.16
N MET A 18 6.49 -16.82 -9.47
CA MET A 18 6.72 -15.73 -10.43
C MET A 18 7.81 -14.74 -9.97
N LEU A 19 8.12 -14.72 -8.68
CA LEU A 19 9.11 -13.84 -8.06
C LEU A 19 10.49 -14.48 -7.95
N SER A 20 10.68 -15.76 -8.32
CA SER A 20 11.97 -16.48 -8.15
C SER A 20 13.16 -15.71 -8.72
N SER A 21 13.02 -15.15 -9.93
CA SER A 21 14.09 -14.33 -10.55
C SER A 21 14.37 -13.02 -9.83
N VAL A 22 13.39 -12.45 -9.14
CA VAL A 22 13.56 -11.24 -8.33
C VAL A 22 14.36 -11.54 -7.06
N PHE A 23 14.08 -12.69 -6.43
CA PHE A 23 14.85 -13.18 -5.28
C PHE A 23 16.29 -13.47 -5.67
N GLU A 24 16.51 -14.27 -6.72
CA GLU A 24 17.87 -14.58 -7.22
C GLU A 24 18.67 -13.33 -7.63
N GLY A 25 17.99 -12.25 -8.02
CA GLY A 25 18.60 -11.01 -8.48
C GLY A 25 18.93 -9.98 -7.38
N CYS A 26 18.68 -10.24 -6.10
CA CYS A 26 18.98 -9.26 -5.05
C CYS A 26 19.28 -9.85 -3.67
N ASP A 27 20.11 -9.16 -2.88
CA ASP A 27 20.42 -9.59 -1.51
C ASP A 27 19.32 -9.24 -0.48
N HIS A 28 18.48 -8.25 -0.81
CA HIS A 28 17.37 -7.80 0.04
C HIS A 28 16.18 -7.40 -0.82
N LEU A 29 15.09 -8.15 -0.68
CA LEU A 29 13.79 -7.83 -1.27
C LEU A 29 12.89 -7.16 -0.22
N ILE A 30 12.38 -5.98 -0.56
CA ILE A 30 11.37 -5.28 0.23
C ILE A 30 10.08 -5.28 -0.59
N VAL A 31 9.03 -5.88 -0.02
CA VAL A 31 7.68 -5.79 -0.57
C VAL A 31 6.94 -4.67 0.16
N ASN A 32 6.72 -3.58 -0.54
CA ASN A 32 6.16 -2.33 -0.05
C ASN A 32 4.62 -2.33 -0.15
N GLY A 33 3.98 -3.24 0.58
CA GLY A 33 2.53 -3.40 0.64
C GLY A 33 1.91 -4.09 -0.56
N ASP A 34 0.71 -4.63 -0.33
CA ASP A 34 -0.16 -5.27 -1.31
C ASP A 34 0.52 -6.44 -2.03
N LEU A 35 1.17 -7.32 -1.25
CA LEU A 35 1.65 -8.62 -1.71
C LEU A 35 0.48 -9.54 -2.04
N VAL A 36 -0.52 -9.60 -1.16
CA VAL A 36 -1.67 -10.52 -1.23
C VAL A 36 -3.00 -9.77 -1.08
N GLU A 37 -4.07 -10.39 -1.55
CA GLU A 37 -5.44 -9.89 -1.39
C GLU A 37 -6.14 -10.68 -0.28
N TYR A 38 -6.05 -10.25 1.00
CA TYR A 38 -6.76 -10.95 2.11
C TYR A 38 -8.29 -10.94 1.95
N ASN A 39 -8.81 -9.96 1.20
CA ASN A 39 -10.23 -9.60 1.14
C ASN A 39 -11.09 -10.55 0.28
N LYS A 40 -10.53 -11.43 -0.56
CA LYS A 40 -11.35 -12.33 -1.38
C LYS A 40 -11.58 -13.67 -0.69
N ASN A 41 -12.83 -14.14 -0.65
CA ASN A 41 -13.24 -15.54 -0.50
C ASN A 41 -12.56 -16.37 0.62
N ASP A 42 -12.42 -15.84 1.83
CA ASP A 42 -11.86 -16.60 2.97
C ASP A 42 -10.40 -17.07 2.73
N LEU A 43 -9.66 -16.35 1.88
CA LEU A 43 -8.27 -16.65 1.51
C LEU A 43 -7.26 -16.39 2.64
N GLY A 44 -7.69 -16.32 3.91
CA GLY A 44 -6.79 -16.12 5.05
C GLY A 44 -5.73 -17.21 5.13
N ASP A 45 -6.12 -18.46 4.89
CA ASP A 45 -5.19 -19.60 4.85
C ASP A 45 -4.26 -19.54 3.63
N ASP A 46 -4.78 -19.17 2.45
CA ASP A 46 -4.00 -19.08 1.23
C ASP A 46 -2.99 -17.92 1.29
N ALA A 47 -3.38 -16.78 1.86
CA ALA A 47 -2.49 -15.64 2.06
C ALA A 47 -1.40 -15.94 3.09
N ARG A 48 -1.69 -16.71 4.15
CA ARG A 48 -0.65 -17.22 5.06
C ARG A 48 0.31 -18.16 4.33
N ARG A 49 -0.18 -19.06 3.48
CA ARG A 49 0.68 -19.93 2.64
C ARG A 49 1.56 -19.11 1.71
N VAL A 50 1.06 -18.04 1.10
CA VAL A 50 1.88 -17.14 0.27
C VAL A 50 3.02 -16.51 1.08
N VAL A 51 2.75 -16.06 2.29
CA VAL A 51 3.79 -15.50 3.18
C VAL A 51 4.83 -16.57 3.53
N GLU A 52 4.41 -17.78 3.89
CA GLU A 52 5.31 -18.90 4.15
C GLU A 52 6.16 -19.25 2.92
N GLU A 53 5.56 -19.34 1.73
CA GLU A 53 6.25 -19.60 0.47
C GLU A 53 7.29 -18.51 0.14
N MET A 54 6.98 -17.24 0.42
CA MET A 54 7.92 -16.12 0.26
C MET A 54 9.11 -16.23 1.19
N HIS A 55 8.88 -16.58 2.46
CA HIS A 55 9.96 -16.83 3.42
C HIS A 55 10.83 -18.01 3.00
N ASN A 56 10.20 -19.12 2.59
CA ASN A 56 10.92 -20.30 2.09
C ASN A 56 11.77 -19.96 0.85
N LEU A 57 11.26 -19.13 -0.08
CA LEU A 57 12.03 -18.70 -1.24
C LEU A 57 13.19 -17.77 -0.86
N ALA A 58 12.99 -16.88 0.11
CA ALA A 58 14.05 -16.04 0.67
C ALA A 58 15.18 -16.90 1.27
N GLU A 59 14.84 -17.88 2.09
CA GLU A 59 15.81 -18.79 2.71
C GLU A 59 16.58 -19.60 1.67
N ARG A 60 15.88 -20.16 0.68
CA ARG A 60 16.51 -20.94 -0.41
C ARG A 60 17.50 -20.13 -1.23
N THR A 61 17.24 -18.84 -1.43
CA THR A 61 18.07 -17.94 -2.26
C THR A 61 19.08 -17.15 -1.45
N GLY A 62 19.04 -17.23 -0.11
CA GLY A 62 19.87 -16.38 0.77
C GLY A 62 19.45 -14.90 0.75
N THR A 63 18.26 -14.58 0.23
CA THR A 63 17.75 -13.22 0.11
C THR A 63 17.10 -12.79 1.41
N ARG A 64 17.45 -11.62 1.94
CA ARG A 64 16.70 -11.02 3.04
C ARG A 64 15.33 -10.58 2.53
N LEU A 65 14.25 -10.94 3.25
CA LEU A 65 12.89 -10.49 2.95
C LEU A 65 12.43 -9.46 3.99
N SER A 66 11.74 -8.41 3.54
CA SER A 66 11.00 -7.49 4.42
C SER A 66 9.64 -7.20 3.81
N LEU A 67 8.58 -7.47 4.57
CA LEU A 67 7.19 -7.23 4.19
C LEU A 67 6.70 -5.99 4.93
N LEU A 68 6.20 -5.01 4.19
CA LEU A 68 5.49 -3.86 4.73
C LEU A 68 4.00 -4.04 4.46
N ALA A 69 3.14 -3.66 5.40
CA ALA A 69 1.70 -3.77 5.22
C ALA A 69 1.13 -2.65 4.34
N GLY A 70 0.38 -3.04 3.30
CA GLY A 70 -0.43 -2.19 2.45
C GLY A 70 -1.87 -2.08 2.94
N ASN A 71 -2.78 -1.64 2.07
CA ASN A 71 -4.20 -1.57 2.44
C ASN A 71 -4.94 -2.89 2.16
N HIS A 72 -4.49 -3.70 1.20
CA HIS A 72 -5.09 -5.01 0.89
C HIS A 72 -4.56 -6.13 1.80
N ASP A 73 -3.38 -5.92 2.38
CA ASP A 73 -2.70 -6.86 3.27
C ASP A 73 -2.29 -6.24 4.61
N HIS A 74 -3.18 -5.44 5.20
CA HIS A 74 -2.92 -4.60 6.37
C HIS A 74 -2.41 -5.34 7.64
N ASP A 75 -2.55 -6.67 7.70
CA ASP A 75 -2.10 -7.53 8.81
C ASP A 75 -0.92 -8.44 8.46
N ILE A 76 -0.31 -8.29 7.28
CA ILE A 76 0.82 -9.11 6.85
C ILE A 76 2.09 -8.88 7.69
N SER A 77 2.21 -7.68 8.26
CA SER A 77 3.36 -7.23 9.05
C SER A 77 2.93 -6.06 9.94
N SER A 78 3.61 -5.88 11.08
CA SER A 78 3.48 -4.65 11.88
C SER A 78 4.20 -3.45 11.25
N GLU A 79 5.15 -3.71 10.35
CA GLU A 79 5.93 -2.67 9.69
C GLU A 79 5.14 -2.05 8.54
N ARG A 80 5.07 -0.72 8.50
CA ARG A 80 4.40 0.05 7.42
C ARG A 80 5.31 1.02 6.69
N ALA A 81 6.53 1.17 7.19
CA ALA A 81 7.59 1.90 6.56
C ALA A 81 8.96 1.33 6.97
N ILE A 82 9.93 1.41 6.08
CA ILE A 82 11.34 1.16 6.39
C ILE A 82 12.17 2.34 5.89
N THR A 83 13.24 2.68 6.62
CA THR A 83 14.10 3.81 6.27
C THR A 83 15.55 3.40 6.09
N PHE A 84 16.24 4.05 5.15
CA PHE A 84 17.66 3.86 4.87
C PHE A 84 18.43 5.18 4.91
N ALA A 85 19.76 5.07 4.95
CA ALA A 85 20.69 6.20 4.84
C ALA A 85 20.33 7.34 5.81
N ASP A 86 20.28 7.04 7.10
CA ASP A 86 19.95 7.99 8.16
C ASP A 86 18.58 8.65 7.95
N ARG A 87 17.57 7.84 7.60
CA ARG A 87 16.19 8.27 7.31
C ARG A 87 16.02 9.13 6.05
N ARG A 88 17.06 9.31 5.23
CA ARG A 88 16.98 10.07 3.98
C ARG A 88 16.21 9.34 2.86
N ILE A 89 16.08 8.03 2.94
CA ILE A 89 15.27 7.24 2.01
C ILE A 89 14.17 6.55 2.81
N VAL A 90 12.91 6.82 2.47
CA VAL A 90 11.74 6.25 3.13
C VAL A 90 10.99 5.38 2.13
N VAL A 91 10.71 4.14 2.50
CA VAL A 91 9.86 3.22 1.74
C VAL A 91 8.58 3.03 2.56
N THR A 92 7.42 3.34 1.98
CA THR A 92 6.11 3.11 2.59
C THR A 92 5.06 2.97 1.50
N HIS A 93 4.01 2.18 1.72
CA HIS A 93 3.09 1.79 0.65
C HIS A 93 2.38 2.99 0.02
N GLY A 94 1.94 3.96 0.83
CA GLY A 94 1.39 5.24 0.37
C GLY A 94 -0.13 5.37 0.46
N ASP A 95 -0.82 4.33 0.91
CA ASP A 95 -2.23 4.35 1.28
C ASP A 95 -2.53 5.35 2.42
N ALA A 96 -1.57 5.56 3.32
CA ALA A 96 -1.67 6.53 4.41
C ALA A 96 -1.62 8.01 3.99
N PHE A 97 -1.35 8.31 2.70
CA PHE A 97 -1.25 9.69 2.22
C PHE A 97 -2.61 10.40 2.09
N HIS A 98 -3.70 9.64 2.04
CA HIS A 98 -5.04 10.18 1.91
C HIS A 98 -6.02 9.47 2.84
N THR A 99 -6.84 10.24 3.55
CA THR A 99 -7.86 9.73 4.51
C THR A 99 -8.95 8.82 3.91
N MET A 100 -8.98 8.67 2.59
CA MET A 100 -9.93 7.79 1.89
C MET A 100 -9.22 6.55 1.36
N ILE A 101 -7.91 6.40 1.57
CA ILE A 101 -7.01 5.43 0.93
C ILE A 101 -7.03 5.59 -0.60
N ALA A 102 -8.14 5.21 -1.22
CA ALA A 102 -8.48 5.40 -2.61
C ALA A 102 -9.76 6.28 -2.76
N PRO A 103 -9.66 7.58 -3.13
CA PRO A 103 -10.81 8.48 -3.33
C PRO A 103 -11.84 8.03 -4.39
N TRP A 104 -11.46 7.04 -5.20
CA TRP A 104 -12.29 6.41 -6.22
C TRP A 104 -13.01 5.15 -5.76
N ALA A 105 -12.67 4.62 -4.57
CA ALA A 105 -13.25 3.40 -4.02
C ALA A 105 -14.78 3.53 -3.89
N ARG A 106 -15.47 2.40 -4.05
CA ARG A 106 -16.94 2.36 -3.93
C ARG A 106 -17.42 2.77 -2.54
N HIS A 107 -16.63 2.46 -1.51
CA HIS A 107 -16.92 2.73 -0.11
C HIS A 107 -16.13 3.93 0.45
N ALA A 108 -15.59 4.82 -0.39
CA ALA A 108 -14.70 5.91 0.04
C ALA A 108 -15.23 6.80 1.19
N LYS A 109 -16.55 6.97 1.33
CA LYS A 109 -17.15 7.68 2.47
C LYS A 109 -16.98 6.92 3.79
N LEU A 110 -17.29 5.62 3.78
CA LEU A 110 -17.15 4.74 4.94
C LEU A 110 -15.68 4.61 5.35
N ILE A 111 -14.77 4.52 4.37
CA ILE A 111 -13.32 4.52 4.62
C ILE A 111 -12.90 5.79 5.36
N ARG A 112 -13.37 6.96 4.89
CA ARG A 112 -13.08 8.23 5.53
C ARG A 112 -13.66 8.33 6.95
N GLU A 113 -14.88 7.84 7.15
CA GLU A 113 -15.55 7.84 8.45
C GLU A 113 -14.74 7.00 9.45
N ALA A 114 -14.39 5.77 9.08
CA ALA A 114 -13.54 4.91 9.91
C ALA A 114 -12.20 5.57 10.25
N TRP A 115 -11.51 6.13 9.24
CA TRP A 115 -10.24 6.84 9.46
C TRP A 115 -10.41 8.00 10.46
N THR A 116 -11.47 8.79 10.30
CA THR A 116 -11.74 9.97 11.12
C THR A 116 -12.10 9.57 12.56
N ASP A 117 -12.90 8.53 12.74
CA ASP A 117 -13.34 8.07 14.05
C ASP A 117 -12.18 7.44 14.84
N THR A 118 -11.28 6.71 14.17
CA THR A 118 -10.03 6.25 14.80
C THR A 118 -9.19 7.43 15.27
N ARG A 119 -8.96 8.44 14.42
CA ARG A 119 -8.22 9.65 14.83
C ARG A 119 -8.86 10.39 16.00
N ARG A 120 -10.18 10.49 16.03
CA ARG A 120 -10.90 11.09 17.17
C ARG A 120 -10.70 10.29 18.46
N SER A 121 -10.77 8.97 18.38
CA SER A 121 -10.58 8.09 19.56
C SER A 121 -9.18 8.15 20.16
N GLN A 122 -8.17 8.47 19.34
CA GLN A 122 -6.80 8.67 19.80
C GLN A 122 -6.64 9.93 20.67
N ASN A 123 -7.62 10.84 20.67
CA ASN A 123 -7.61 12.12 21.40
C ASN A 123 -6.36 12.98 21.15
N THR A 124 -5.75 12.82 19.97
CA THR A 124 -4.54 13.55 19.57
C THR A 124 -4.94 14.70 18.64
N ASN A 125 -4.51 15.92 18.96
CA ASN A 125 -4.69 17.05 18.04
C ASN A 125 -3.91 16.81 16.74
N ASP A 126 -4.29 17.48 15.65
CA ASP A 126 -3.63 17.30 14.36
C ASP A 126 -2.14 17.68 14.39
N ASP A 127 -1.74 18.61 15.25
CA ASP A 127 -0.33 18.99 15.41
C ASP A 127 0.50 17.91 16.12
N GLU A 128 -0.12 17.15 17.03
CA GLU A 128 0.50 16.10 17.85
C GLU A 128 0.43 14.72 17.20
N GLU A 129 -0.21 14.60 16.04
CA GLU A 129 -0.35 13.32 15.33
C GLU A 129 1.02 12.69 15.07
N THR A 130 1.21 11.46 15.57
CA THR A 130 2.38 10.64 15.26
C THR A 130 2.15 9.81 13.99
N ILE A 131 3.21 9.23 13.45
CA ILE A 131 3.08 8.37 12.28
C ILE A 131 2.32 7.07 12.61
N GLU A 132 2.49 6.54 13.81
CA GLU A 132 1.78 5.36 14.30
C GLU A 132 0.28 5.63 14.36
N ASN A 133 -0.13 6.82 14.81
CA ASN A 133 -1.53 7.24 14.78
C ASN A 133 -2.11 7.24 13.36
N ARG A 134 -1.36 7.80 12.41
CA ARG A 134 -1.73 7.87 10.99
C ARG A 134 -1.85 6.47 10.38
N PHE A 135 -0.91 5.59 10.69
CA PHE A 135 -0.87 4.20 10.24
C PHE A 135 -1.98 3.34 10.84
N ASP A 136 -2.28 3.49 12.12
CA ASP A 136 -3.41 2.81 12.76
C ASP A 136 -4.75 3.26 12.16
N ALA A 137 -4.97 4.57 12.01
CA ALA A 137 -6.19 5.08 11.37
C ALA A 137 -6.35 4.57 9.93
N THR A 138 -5.25 4.46 9.19
CA THR A 138 -5.24 3.90 7.83
C THR A 138 -5.58 2.41 7.85
N ARG A 139 -5.00 1.62 8.78
CA ARG A 139 -5.33 0.20 8.95
C ARG A 139 -6.81 -0.02 9.26
N GLN A 140 -7.39 0.76 10.19
CA GLN A 140 -8.82 0.67 10.51
C GLN A 140 -9.70 1.02 9.30
N ALA A 141 -9.28 2.00 8.50
CA ALA A 141 -9.98 2.37 7.27
C ALA A 141 -9.94 1.24 6.22
N SER A 142 -8.83 0.53 6.08
CA SER A 142 -8.72 -0.68 5.24
C SER A 142 -9.62 -1.82 5.72
N ILE A 143 -9.65 -2.09 7.04
CA ILE A 143 -10.54 -3.09 7.64
C ILE A 143 -12.01 -2.73 7.38
N ALA A 144 -12.34 -1.44 7.46
CA ALA A 144 -13.69 -0.97 7.20
C ALA A 144 -14.10 -1.13 5.72
N GLU A 145 -13.17 -0.89 4.78
CA GLU A 145 -13.37 -1.21 3.36
C GLU A 145 -13.64 -2.70 3.18
N TRP A 146 -12.77 -3.56 3.72
CA TRP A 146 -12.91 -5.01 3.64
C TRP A 146 -14.28 -5.49 4.12
N ARG A 147 -14.69 -5.11 5.34
CA ARG A 147 -16.01 -5.48 5.89
C ARG A 147 -17.17 -4.97 5.03
N ALA A 148 -17.03 -3.81 4.40
CA ALA A 148 -18.05 -3.27 3.52
C ALA A 148 -18.15 -4.07 2.22
N GLU A 149 -17.02 -4.44 1.61
CA GLU A 149 -16.97 -5.24 0.39
C GLU A 149 -17.50 -6.66 0.62
N GLU A 150 -17.11 -7.31 1.73
CA GLU A 150 -17.63 -8.62 2.14
C GLU A 150 -19.16 -8.59 2.31
N ARG A 151 -19.69 -7.61 3.04
CA ARG A 151 -21.13 -7.47 3.30
C ARG A 151 -21.94 -7.18 2.04
N THR A 152 -21.38 -6.45 1.08
CA THR A 152 -22.11 -5.97 -0.10
C THR A 152 -21.86 -6.79 -1.36
N GLY A 153 -20.81 -7.61 -1.38
CA GLY A 153 -20.31 -8.29 -2.59
C GLY A 153 -19.82 -7.31 -3.67
N VAL A 154 -19.59 -6.06 -3.29
CA VAL A 154 -19.36 -4.95 -4.20
C VAL A 154 -17.92 -4.47 -4.08
N TYR A 155 -17.12 -4.83 -5.08
CA TYR A 155 -15.70 -4.51 -5.12
C TYR A 155 -15.40 -3.35 -6.06
N THR A 156 -14.33 -2.62 -5.78
CA THR A 156 -13.74 -1.69 -6.74
C THR A 156 -12.94 -2.49 -7.79
N ASN A 157 -13.48 -2.66 -9.00
CA ASN A 157 -12.76 -3.33 -10.09
C ASN A 157 -12.67 -2.47 -11.36
N TRP A 158 -11.63 -2.67 -12.17
CA TRP A 158 -11.37 -1.86 -13.36
C TRP A 158 -12.54 -1.89 -14.36
N ARG A 159 -13.25 -3.02 -14.50
CA ARG A 159 -14.41 -3.15 -15.42
C ARG A 159 -15.56 -2.22 -15.02
N THR A 160 -15.84 -2.13 -13.72
CA THR A 160 -16.91 -1.25 -13.18
C THR A 160 -16.45 0.20 -13.06
N MET A 161 -15.14 0.47 -13.01
CA MET A 161 -14.61 1.82 -13.10
C MET A 161 -14.82 2.43 -14.49
N LEU A 162 -14.63 1.64 -15.56
CA LEU A 162 -14.80 2.11 -16.94
C LEU A 162 -16.22 2.59 -17.25
N THR A 163 -17.23 2.07 -16.56
CA THR A 163 -18.63 2.51 -16.73
C THR A 163 -18.94 3.80 -15.96
N ARG A 164 -17.98 4.37 -15.23
CA ARG A 164 -18.16 5.54 -14.35
C ARG A 164 -17.12 6.61 -14.68
N PRO A 165 -17.35 7.50 -15.67
CA PRO A 165 -16.36 8.47 -16.13
C PRO A 165 -15.84 9.41 -15.02
N ARG A 166 -16.68 9.74 -14.03
CA ARG A 166 -16.25 10.52 -12.84
C ARG A 166 -15.18 9.82 -12.01
N VAL A 167 -15.15 8.48 -11.99
CA VAL A 167 -14.18 7.68 -11.25
C VAL A 167 -12.82 7.73 -11.95
N ILE A 168 -12.80 7.60 -13.27
CA ILE A 168 -11.58 7.77 -14.09
C ILE A 168 -10.94 9.13 -13.82
N TRP A 169 -11.75 10.20 -13.82
CA TRP A 169 -11.25 11.54 -13.51
C TRP A 169 -10.64 11.64 -12.10
N ARG A 170 -11.24 10.98 -11.09
CA ARG A 170 -10.68 10.94 -9.73
C ARG A 170 -9.33 10.20 -9.67
N VAL A 171 -9.20 9.08 -10.38
CA VAL A 171 -7.94 8.33 -10.48
C VAL A 171 -6.86 9.20 -11.12
N LEU A 172 -7.14 9.79 -12.28
CA LEU A 172 -6.19 10.69 -12.98
C LEU A 172 -5.79 11.89 -12.11
N ARG A 173 -6.77 12.48 -11.40
CA ARG A 173 -6.52 13.58 -10.47
C ARG A 173 -5.61 13.13 -9.32
N TYR A 174 -5.89 11.98 -8.71
CA TYR A 174 -5.05 11.46 -7.64
C TYR A 174 -3.65 11.14 -8.12
N TRP A 175 -3.46 10.52 -9.29
CA TRP A 175 -2.13 10.29 -9.85
C TRP A 175 -1.32 11.58 -10.03
N ARG A 176 -1.98 12.69 -10.38
CA ARG A 176 -1.34 14.00 -10.45
C ARG A 176 -0.98 14.56 -9.07
N GLU A 177 -1.80 14.29 -8.07
CA GLU A 177 -1.68 14.85 -6.71
C GLU A 177 -0.80 13.98 -5.78
N SER A 178 -0.67 12.69 -6.06
CA SER A 178 0.02 11.70 -5.23
C SER A 178 1.46 12.09 -4.85
N PRO A 179 2.30 12.62 -5.76
CA PRO A 179 3.64 13.08 -5.37
C PRO A 179 3.62 14.21 -4.33
N GLU A 180 2.66 15.12 -4.41
CA GLU A 180 2.53 16.20 -3.42
C GLU A 180 1.98 15.68 -2.09
N LEU A 181 1.04 14.74 -2.11
CA LEU A 181 0.56 14.07 -0.90
C LEU A 181 1.68 13.32 -0.19
N ALA A 182 2.51 12.59 -0.96
CA ALA A 182 3.70 11.92 -0.44
C ALA A 182 4.66 12.92 0.21
N ARG A 183 4.95 14.05 -0.45
CA ARG A 183 5.84 15.08 0.12
C ARG A 183 5.31 15.68 1.41
N ARG A 184 4.01 15.94 1.50
CA ARG A 184 3.38 16.44 2.75
C ARG A 184 3.51 15.42 3.88
N PHE A 185 3.27 14.15 3.57
CA PHE A 185 3.46 13.06 4.52
C PHE A 185 4.92 12.99 4.99
N MET A 186 5.87 13.01 4.07
CA MET A 186 7.30 12.98 4.42
C MET A 186 7.71 14.21 5.23
N THR A 187 7.31 15.41 4.83
CA THR A 187 7.63 16.65 5.57
C THR A 187 7.15 16.57 7.01
N ARG A 188 6.00 15.92 7.24
CA ARG A 188 5.42 15.78 8.57
C ARG A 188 6.11 14.70 9.42
N PHE A 189 6.36 13.52 8.86
CA PHE A 189 6.77 12.34 9.65
C PHE A 189 8.23 11.89 9.43
N TYR A 190 8.85 12.35 8.35
CA TYR A 190 10.24 12.05 7.95
C TYR A 190 10.91 13.29 7.36
N PRO A 191 11.10 14.37 8.15
CA PRO A 191 11.59 15.65 7.62
C PRO A 191 12.99 15.57 6.99
N GLU A 192 13.76 14.52 7.28
CA GLU A 192 15.08 14.23 6.71
C GLU A 192 15.01 13.56 5.33
N ALA A 193 13.81 13.13 4.90
CA ALA A 193 13.64 12.36 3.67
C ALA A 193 14.04 13.19 2.44
N THR A 194 14.97 12.64 1.68
CA THR A 194 15.36 13.13 0.35
C THR A 194 14.71 12.31 -0.76
N HIS A 195 14.30 11.08 -0.45
CA HIS A 195 13.64 10.15 -1.36
C HIS A 195 12.48 9.44 -0.66
N ALA A 196 11.35 9.35 -1.35
CA ALA A 196 10.16 8.60 -0.93
C ALA A 196 9.86 7.54 -1.99
N ILE A 197 9.83 6.27 -1.61
CA ILE A 197 9.52 5.14 -2.48
C ILE A 197 8.16 4.58 -2.07
N THR A 198 7.21 4.52 -3.01
CA THR A 198 5.79 4.29 -2.75
C THR A 198 5.19 3.29 -3.74
N GLY A 199 4.06 2.68 -3.38
CA GLY A 199 3.21 1.85 -4.24
C GLY A 199 1.80 2.45 -4.36
N HIS A 200 0.77 1.64 -4.14
CA HIS A 200 -0.65 1.97 -3.93
C HIS A 200 -1.40 2.52 -5.16
N SER A 201 -0.81 3.49 -5.85
CA SER A 201 -1.46 4.14 -6.99
C SER A 201 -1.42 3.32 -8.28
N HIS A 202 -0.67 2.22 -8.28
CA HIS A 202 -0.37 1.35 -9.43
C HIS A 202 0.25 2.07 -10.64
N ARG A 203 0.64 3.35 -10.49
CA ARG A 203 1.21 4.16 -11.57
C ARG A 203 2.70 4.37 -11.34
N GLN A 204 3.50 3.58 -12.06
CA GLN A 204 4.94 3.76 -12.10
C GLN A 204 5.29 5.20 -12.50
N SER A 205 6.08 5.87 -11.67
CA SER A 205 6.49 7.25 -11.93
C SER A 205 7.70 7.67 -11.08
N ILE A 206 8.42 8.68 -11.54
CA ILE A 206 9.47 9.35 -10.78
C ILE A 206 9.20 10.86 -10.88
N ASP A 207 8.89 11.50 -9.77
CA ASP A 207 8.72 12.95 -9.67
C ASP A 207 9.92 13.58 -8.93
N ARG A 208 10.80 14.23 -9.70
CA ARG A 208 12.01 14.92 -9.21
C ARG A 208 11.85 16.43 -9.08
N ARG A 209 10.62 16.97 -9.17
CA ARG A 209 10.39 18.43 -9.22
C ARG A 209 10.76 19.14 -7.92
N ARG A 210 10.64 18.42 -6.79
CA ARG A 210 10.92 18.90 -5.43
C ARG A 210 11.41 17.74 -4.57
N VAL A 211 12.08 18.07 -3.47
CA VAL A 211 12.50 17.12 -2.43
C VAL A 211 11.32 16.84 -1.47
N PRO A 212 11.15 15.59 -1.00
CA PRO A 212 11.82 14.38 -1.49
C PRO A 212 11.44 14.05 -2.95
N THR A 213 12.39 13.45 -3.67
CA THR A 213 12.10 12.77 -4.94
C THR A 213 11.11 11.64 -4.64
N VAL A 214 9.97 11.63 -5.32
CA VAL A 214 8.94 10.60 -5.13
C VAL A 214 9.04 9.59 -6.25
N ILE A 215 9.20 8.32 -5.88
CA ILE A 215 9.32 7.19 -6.79
C ILE A 215 8.15 6.26 -6.49
N ASN A 216 7.27 6.06 -7.47
CA ASN A 216 6.22 5.05 -7.39
C ASN A 216 6.65 3.81 -8.17
N THR A 217 6.68 2.64 -7.52
CA THR A 217 7.09 1.37 -8.12
C THR A 217 6.09 0.83 -9.15
N GLY A 218 4.87 1.36 -9.17
CA GLY A 218 3.79 0.84 -10.01
C GLY A 218 3.27 -0.48 -9.46
N ALA A 219 2.64 -1.29 -10.32
CA ALA A 219 2.16 -2.61 -9.97
C ALA A 219 2.79 -3.69 -10.86
N CYS A 220 3.03 -4.87 -10.29
CA CYS A 220 3.46 -6.04 -11.06
C CYS A 220 2.33 -6.62 -11.93
N THR A 221 1.11 -6.16 -11.70
CA THR A 221 -0.08 -6.50 -12.49
C THR A 221 -0.71 -5.24 -13.09
N PHE A 222 -1.59 -5.40 -14.08
CA PHE A 222 -2.24 -4.24 -14.71
C PHE A 222 -3.14 -3.49 -13.70
N PRO A 223 -3.11 -2.13 -13.66
CA PRO A 223 -3.92 -1.31 -12.77
C PRO A 223 -5.43 -1.64 -12.78
#